data_AF-A0A453G8X0-F1
#
_entry.id   AF-A0A453G8X0-F1
#
_cell.length_a   1.000
_cell.length_b   1.000
_cell.length_c   1.000
_cell.angle_alpha   90.00
_cell.angle_beta   90.00
_cell.angle_gamma   90.00
#
_symmetry.space_group_name_H-M   'P 1'
#
loop_
_entity.id
_entity.type
_entity.pdbx_description
1 polymer ?
#
loop_
_entity_poly.entity_id
_entity_poly.type
_entity_poly.pdbx_seq_one_letter_code
_entity_poly.pdbx_strand_id
1 'polypeptide(L)'
;CSATNLEECMRKTQTVKYGEEVCFNGMLMLKASSSGLELGNCVWSIKGPRASITYLPSTVFVSAHALDCDYNSLKENDIILFSDFSSLDVMDENNENLGENAMLCDDSLSRDDGVDEDEYVQCLCKNDDIAEEIERISFICSCISDAIKSGGSVLIPIGRLGVILLILEHISETLLSSDMKVPIFMISGAAEKIISFTNAVPEWLCKPRQEKLFSREEEALFGHVELLKEGKLSLFPHLYSKGLLAAWKEPCIVFCPDWNLRHSTAVHLLRRWHADKRNLLVLEQGVDAELALKPFMPVAIQVLECSFLSGIKVRKVNPLLSVLKPKLVLFPEDLKSRCPSKEDAPWSYLYYSKGKTIEIPNTREDFEVGLPTDVAFGLQPRQLDKAIAVARLRAKLHLSKGQYVLVAPKDQSDESNRQLLHWGAVDAGRLLSALQEKGIECAFPADDDDGPAGCERSILITSPGEALVKMAPEKTVIYCDDESTTRLIYDALSSVCNGI
;
A
#
# COMPACT_ATOMS: atom_id res chain seq x y z
N CYS A 1 -9.04 -28.43 7.58
CA CYS A 1 -10.01 -27.58 6.86
C CYS A 1 -10.78 -28.49 5.89
N SER A 2 -12.11 -28.50 5.87
CA SER A 2 -12.87 -29.27 4.87
C SER A 2 -12.97 -28.51 3.55
N ALA A 3 -13.16 -29.21 2.44
CA ALA A 3 -13.37 -28.59 1.13
C ALA A 3 -14.59 -27.63 1.13
N THR A 4 -15.66 -28.03 1.83
CA THR A 4 -16.88 -27.23 1.99
C THR A 4 -16.62 -25.89 2.68
N ASN A 5 -15.77 -25.88 3.72
CA ASN A 5 -15.40 -24.65 4.40
C ASN A 5 -14.60 -23.73 3.48
N LEU A 6 -13.75 -24.28 2.62
CA LEU A 6 -12.97 -23.51 1.65
C LEU A 6 -13.89 -22.84 0.62
N GLU A 7 -14.83 -23.59 0.04
CA GLU A 7 -15.82 -23.05 -0.92
C GLU A 7 -16.68 -21.95 -0.30
N GLU A 8 -17.14 -22.14 0.94
CA GLU A 8 -17.94 -21.11 1.63
C GLU A 8 -17.14 -19.82 1.89
N CYS A 9 -15.86 -19.95 2.25
CA CYS A 9 -14.96 -18.81 2.41
C CYS A 9 -14.73 -18.09 1.09
N MET A 10 -14.45 -18.81 -0.01
CA MET A 10 -14.24 -18.20 -1.33
C MET A 10 -15.49 -17.48 -1.84
N ARG A 11 -16.69 -17.90 -1.46
CA ARG A 11 -17.93 -17.18 -1.81
C ARG A 11 -18.08 -15.83 -1.08
N LYS A 12 -17.36 -15.62 0.01
CA LYS A 12 -17.37 -14.36 0.80
C LYS A 12 -16.31 -13.37 0.34
N THR A 13 -15.39 -13.77 -0.55
CA THR A 13 -14.34 -12.88 -1.05
C THR A 13 -14.87 -12.00 -2.18
N GLN A 14 -14.52 -10.72 -2.15
CA GLN A 14 -14.75 -9.79 -3.24
C GLN A 14 -13.44 -9.60 -4.01
N THR A 15 -13.51 -9.67 -5.32
CA THR A 15 -12.35 -9.47 -6.20
C THR A 15 -12.16 -7.99 -6.47
N VAL A 16 -10.93 -7.51 -6.36
CA VAL A 16 -10.53 -6.13 -6.67
C VAL A 16 -9.50 -6.19 -7.78
N LYS A 17 -9.71 -5.42 -8.86
CA LYS A 17 -8.75 -5.35 -9.96
C LYS A 17 -7.61 -4.39 -9.63
N TYR A 18 -6.48 -4.55 -10.33
CA TYR A 18 -5.41 -3.56 -10.26
C TYR A 18 -5.91 -2.18 -10.68
N GLY A 19 -5.53 -1.17 -9.90
CA GLY A 19 -5.96 0.22 -10.10
C GLY A 19 -7.38 0.54 -9.62
N GLU A 20 -8.20 -0.46 -9.29
CA GLU A 20 -9.56 -0.25 -8.78
C GLU A 20 -9.53 0.27 -7.33
N GLU A 21 -10.29 1.33 -7.07
CA GLU A 21 -10.45 1.90 -5.73
C GLU A 21 -11.76 1.46 -5.10
N VAL A 22 -11.68 0.80 -3.94
CA VAL A 22 -12.83 0.22 -3.25
C VAL A 22 -12.93 0.79 -1.85
N CYS A 23 -14.14 1.17 -1.44
CA CYS A 23 -14.37 1.73 -0.11
C CYS A 23 -14.80 0.63 0.87
N PHE A 24 -13.99 0.41 1.91
CA PHE A 24 -14.30 -0.50 3.01
C PHE A 24 -14.94 0.27 4.17
N ASN A 25 -16.15 -0.16 4.58
CA ASN A 25 -16.94 0.41 5.67
C ASN A 25 -17.15 1.95 5.60
N GLY A 26 -17.08 2.56 4.41
CA GLY A 26 -17.20 4.01 4.23
C GLY A 26 -15.97 4.81 4.67
N MET A 27 -15.00 4.16 5.33
CA MET A 27 -13.89 4.79 6.07
C MET A 27 -12.53 4.64 5.38
N LEU A 28 -12.27 3.51 4.75
CA LEU A 28 -10.96 3.22 4.15
C LEU A 28 -11.12 3.05 2.65
N MET A 29 -10.26 3.71 1.88
CA MET A 29 -10.11 3.47 0.46
C MET A 29 -8.97 2.49 0.25
N LEU A 30 -9.26 1.38 -0.42
CA LEU A 30 -8.33 0.32 -0.73
C LEU A 30 -8.06 0.33 -2.24
N LYS A 31 -6.79 0.27 -2.61
CA LYS A 31 -6.36 0.13 -4.01
C LYS A 31 -5.26 -0.91 -4.10
N ALA A 32 -5.43 -1.86 -5.01
CA ALA A 32 -4.43 -2.87 -5.32
C ALA A 32 -3.61 -2.44 -6.54
N SER A 33 -2.29 -2.58 -6.48
CA SER A 33 -1.36 -2.43 -7.60
C SER A 33 -0.53 -3.70 -7.72
N SER A 34 0.03 -4.01 -8.90
CA SER A 34 0.88 -5.19 -9.04
C SER A 34 2.16 -5.09 -8.18
N SER A 35 2.60 -6.21 -7.59
CA SER A 35 3.92 -6.31 -6.97
C SER A 35 5.00 -6.84 -7.91
N GLY A 36 4.64 -7.29 -9.13
CA GLY A 36 5.55 -7.82 -10.14
C GLY A 36 6.18 -9.19 -9.85
N LEU A 37 6.01 -9.74 -8.64
CA LEU A 37 6.60 -11.03 -8.30
C LEU A 37 5.87 -12.23 -8.96
N GLU A 38 4.55 -12.27 -8.86
CA GLU A 38 3.72 -13.37 -9.38
C GLU A 38 2.39 -12.84 -9.94
N LEU A 39 1.75 -13.65 -10.77
CA LEU A 39 0.41 -13.37 -11.29
C LEU A 39 -0.59 -13.16 -10.15
N GLY A 40 -1.21 -11.98 -10.10
CA GLY A 40 -2.17 -11.62 -9.05
C GLY A 40 -1.56 -11.17 -7.72
N ASN A 41 -0.23 -11.16 -7.58
CA ASN A 41 0.42 -10.65 -6.38
C ASN A 41 0.41 -9.11 -6.36
N CYS A 42 0.07 -8.52 -5.21
CA CYS A 42 -0.32 -7.12 -5.17
C CYS A 42 0.18 -6.34 -3.94
N VAL A 43 0.57 -5.10 -4.21
CA VAL A 43 0.81 -4.04 -3.22
C VAL A 43 -0.52 -3.40 -2.88
N TRP A 44 -0.83 -3.24 -1.59
CA TRP A 44 -2.07 -2.60 -1.14
C TRP A 44 -1.80 -1.18 -0.65
N SER A 45 -2.50 -0.22 -1.24
CA SER A 45 -2.60 1.16 -0.75
C SER A 45 -3.90 1.30 0.04
N ILE A 46 -3.77 1.66 1.32
CA ILE A 46 -4.85 1.81 2.29
C ILE A 46 -4.89 3.28 2.70
N LYS A 47 -5.82 4.05 2.14
CA LYS A 47 -5.99 5.47 2.43
C LYS A 47 -7.14 5.65 3.42
N GLY A 48 -6.81 6.17 4.60
CA GLY A 48 -7.78 6.69 5.56
C GLY A 48 -7.77 8.23 5.57
N PRO A 49 -8.65 8.85 6.37
CA PRO A 49 -8.79 10.31 6.37
C PRO A 49 -7.63 11.05 7.05
N ARG A 50 -6.81 10.36 7.84
CA ARG A 50 -5.67 10.97 8.57
C ARG A 50 -4.31 10.38 8.19
N ALA A 51 -4.29 9.22 7.56
CA ALA A 51 -3.06 8.54 7.20
C ALA A 51 -3.31 7.62 6.00
N SER A 52 -2.28 7.48 5.18
CA SER A 52 -2.22 6.52 4.09
C SER A 52 -1.08 5.52 4.33
N ILE A 53 -1.37 4.25 4.12
CA ILE A 53 -0.45 3.14 4.38
C ILE A 53 -0.29 2.32 3.10
N THR A 54 0.96 2.07 2.71
CA THR A 54 1.31 1.05 1.73
C THR A 54 1.71 -0.22 2.47
N TYR A 55 1.02 -1.33 2.23
CA TYR A 55 1.56 -2.65 2.52
C TYR A 55 2.33 -3.15 1.30
N LEU A 56 3.65 -3.24 1.46
CA LEU A 56 4.58 -3.64 0.42
C LEU A 56 5.02 -5.08 0.67
N PRO A 57 4.39 -6.07 0.00
CA PRO A 57 4.77 -7.45 0.11
C PRO A 57 6.08 -7.73 -0.64
N SER A 58 6.45 -9.00 -0.75
CA SER A 58 7.43 -9.51 -1.71
C SER A 58 7.19 -8.93 -3.11
N THR A 59 8.07 -8.02 -3.53
CA THR A 59 7.89 -7.17 -4.72
C THR A 59 9.12 -7.23 -5.61
N VAL A 60 8.90 -7.30 -6.93
CA VAL A 60 9.93 -7.19 -7.96
C VAL A 60 9.50 -6.08 -8.92
N PHE A 61 10.40 -5.14 -9.20
CA PHE A 61 10.03 -3.95 -9.98
C PHE A 61 9.80 -4.23 -11.45
N VAL A 62 10.61 -5.11 -12.05
CA VAL A 62 10.45 -5.55 -13.43
C VAL A 62 10.35 -7.07 -13.46
N SER A 63 9.38 -7.62 -14.18
CA SER A 63 9.06 -9.05 -14.17
C SER A 63 9.22 -9.70 -15.54
N ALA A 64 9.59 -10.98 -15.55
CA ALA A 64 9.67 -11.79 -16.76
C ALA A 64 8.30 -12.37 -17.20
N HIS A 65 7.31 -12.38 -16.30
CA HIS A 65 6.01 -13.03 -16.52
C HIS A 65 4.81 -12.25 -16.00
N ALA A 66 4.93 -11.53 -14.89
CA ALA A 66 3.83 -10.77 -14.28
C ALA A 66 3.88 -9.28 -14.67
N LEU A 67 2.81 -8.53 -14.39
CA LEU A 67 2.79 -7.09 -14.60
C LEU A 67 3.80 -6.40 -13.67
N ASP A 68 4.64 -5.51 -14.19
CA ASP A 68 5.64 -4.76 -13.41
C ASP A 68 5.03 -4.00 -12.23
N CYS A 69 5.84 -3.74 -11.20
CA CYS A 69 5.38 -3.01 -10.02
C CYS A 69 5.16 -1.53 -10.34
N ASP A 70 3.93 -1.04 -10.14
CA ASP A 70 3.61 0.39 -10.26
C ASP A 70 3.92 1.12 -8.95
N TYR A 71 5.21 1.33 -8.67
CA TYR A 71 5.65 2.06 -7.49
C TYR A 71 5.28 3.56 -7.54
N ASN A 72 4.99 4.12 -8.71
CA ASN A 72 4.55 5.53 -8.81
C ASN A 72 3.21 5.74 -8.11
N SER A 73 2.33 4.74 -8.13
CA SER A 73 1.07 4.75 -7.39
C SER A 73 1.23 4.86 -5.86
N LEU A 74 2.46 4.67 -5.35
CA LEU A 74 2.78 4.64 -3.92
C LEU A 74 3.34 5.97 -3.38
N LYS A 75 3.71 6.93 -4.25
CA LYS A 75 4.36 8.20 -3.85
C LYS A 75 3.53 9.07 -2.89
N GLU A 76 2.21 8.91 -2.88
CA GLU A 76 1.30 9.70 -2.06
C GLU A 76 1.10 9.16 -0.64
N ASN A 77 1.76 8.04 -0.30
CA ASN A 77 1.51 7.34 0.94
C ASN A 77 2.45 7.77 2.07
N ASP A 78 1.86 8.10 3.23
CA ASP A 78 2.59 8.59 4.39
C ASP A 78 3.47 7.50 5.03
N ILE A 79 2.97 6.25 5.03
CA ILE A 79 3.56 5.12 5.74
C ILE A 79 3.81 3.96 4.77
N ILE A 80 4.97 3.31 4.87
CA ILE A 80 5.28 2.08 4.13
C ILE A 80 5.58 0.96 5.11
N LEU A 81 4.88 -0.17 4.97
CA LEU A 81 5.08 -1.40 5.74
C LEU A 81 5.66 -2.48 4.84
N PHE A 82 6.91 -2.86 5.08
CA PHE A 82 7.57 -3.97 4.38
C PHE A 82 7.21 -5.31 5.03
N SER A 83 6.93 -6.35 4.24
CA SER A 83 6.79 -7.72 4.77
C SER A 83 8.10 -8.48 4.85
N ASP A 84 8.95 -8.33 3.85
CA ASP A 84 10.13 -9.15 3.61
C ASP A 84 11.10 -8.49 2.61
N PHE A 85 12.29 -9.04 2.48
CA PHE A 85 13.26 -8.76 1.41
C PHE A 85 13.60 -10.06 0.67
N SER A 86 14.20 -9.94 -0.52
CA SER A 86 14.68 -11.08 -1.30
C SER A 86 15.60 -11.98 -0.47
N SER A 87 15.45 -13.30 -0.60
CA SER A 87 16.38 -14.26 0.02
C SER A 87 17.72 -14.37 -0.72
N LEU A 88 17.80 -13.81 -1.94
CA LEU A 88 18.99 -13.90 -2.79
C LEU A 88 20.18 -13.07 -2.30
N ASP A 89 19.96 -12.10 -1.42
CA ASP A 89 21.03 -11.24 -0.90
C ASP A 89 21.98 -11.99 0.06
N VAL A 90 21.69 -13.27 0.40
CA VAL A 90 22.49 -14.12 1.30
C VAL A 90 23.62 -14.86 0.56
N MET A 91 23.52 -15.06 -0.76
CA MET A 91 24.52 -15.84 -1.50
C MET A 91 25.81 -15.05 -1.82
N ASP A 92 25.84 -13.73 -1.58
CA ASP A 92 27.06 -12.92 -1.70
C ASP A 92 28.07 -13.18 -0.55
N GLU A 93 27.67 -13.86 0.53
CA GLU A 93 28.54 -14.15 1.68
C GLU A 93 29.55 -15.28 1.43
N ASN A 94 29.34 -16.16 0.44
CA ASN A 94 30.29 -17.25 0.14
C ASN A 94 31.55 -16.79 -0.59
N ASN A 95 31.70 -15.48 -0.82
CA ASN A 95 32.93 -14.85 -1.30
C ASN A 95 33.75 -14.33 -0.10
N GLU A 96 34.17 -15.23 0.80
CA GLU A 96 35.00 -14.93 1.99
C GLU A 96 36.40 -14.35 1.70
N ASN A 97 36.69 -13.97 0.44
CA ASN A 97 37.90 -13.25 0.04
C ASN A 97 37.65 -11.82 -0.49
N LEU A 98 36.43 -11.28 -0.41
CA LEU A 98 36.21 -9.83 -0.53
C LEU A 98 35.92 -9.25 0.85
N GLY A 99 36.99 -8.98 1.60
CA GLY A 99 36.92 -8.26 2.86
C GLY A 99 36.16 -6.93 2.73
N GLU A 100 35.32 -6.64 3.72
CA GLU A 100 34.77 -5.32 4.11
C GLU A 100 34.11 -4.43 3.03
N ASN A 101 34.02 -4.88 1.77
CA ASN A 101 33.56 -4.07 0.64
C ASN A 101 32.23 -4.53 0.01
N ALA A 102 31.59 -5.60 0.50
CA ALA A 102 30.27 -6.05 0.02
C ALA A 102 29.10 -5.21 0.61
N MET A 103 29.40 -4.35 1.58
CA MET A 103 28.48 -3.34 2.13
C MET A 103 28.72 -1.95 1.53
N LEU A 104 29.52 -1.86 0.47
CA LEU A 104 29.51 -0.70 -0.39
C LEU A 104 28.24 -0.81 -1.22
N CYS A 105 27.20 -0.13 -0.75
CA CYS A 105 26.35 0.61 -1.67
C CYS A 105 27.24 1.17 -2.78
N ASP A 106 26.76 1.19 -4.01
CA ASP A 106 27.32 2.09 -5.00
C ASP A 106 27.25 3.50 -4.41
N ASP A 107 28.32 3.88 -3.69
CA ASP A 107 28.46 5.11 -2.89
C ASP A 107 28.54 6.35 -3.80
N SER A 108 28.41 6.11 -5.11
CA SER A 108 28.13 7.07 -6.14
C SER A 108 26.75 7.72 -5.96
N LEU A 109 25.75 7.02 -5.39
CA LEU A 109 24.37 7.52 -5.25
C LEU A 109 24.06 8.17 -3.89
N SER A 110 24.90 7.95 -2.88
CA SER A 110 24.76 8.51 -1.52
C SER A 110 25.48 9.85 -1.33
N ARG A 111 26.15 10.37 -2.37
CA ARG A 111 26.72 11.72 -2.32
C ARG A 111 25.60 12.75 -2.51
N ASP A 112 25.37 13.52 -1.45
CA ASP A 112 24.45 14.66 -1.31
C ASP A 112 24.64 15.79 -2.36
N ASP A 113 25.56 15.63 -3.32
CA ASP A 113 25.74 16.52 -4.45
C ASP A 113 24.85 16.09 -5.63
N GLY A 114 23.55 16.36 -5.52
CA GLY A 114 22.66 16.49 -6.68
C GLY A 114 22.41 15.24 -7.52
N VAL A 115 22.31 14.05 -6.90
CA VAL A 115 21.84 12.83 -7.60
C VAL A 115 20.40 13.04 -8.08
N ASP A 116 20.20 12.99 -9.38
CA ASP A 116 18.93 13.24 -10.05
C ASP A 116 17.89 12.14 -9.67
N GLU A 117 16.62 12.50 -9.47
CA GLU A 117 15.55 11.50 -9.21
C GLU A 117 15.50 10.44 -10.32
N ASP A 118 15.92 10.83 -11.53
CA ASP A 118 16.05 9.98 -12.70
C ASP A 118 17.02 8.80 -12.50
N GLU A 119 18.08 8.95 -11.70
CA GLU A 119 19.07 7.89 -11.47
C GLU A 119 18.53 6.79 -10.54
N TYR A 120 17.77 7.17 -9.51
CA TYR A 120 17.07 6.23 -8.63
C TYR A 120 15.98 5.46 -9.38
N VAL A 121 15.21 6.16 -10.22
CA VAL A 121 14.21 5.55 -11.10
C VAL A 121 14.87 4.56 -12.05
N GLN A 122 16.01 4.94 -12.65
CA GLN A 122 16.78 4.05 -13.51
C GLN A 122 17.21 2.78 -12.76
N CYS A 123 17.69 2.89 -11.52
CA CYS A 123 18.08 1.75 -10.69
C CYS A 123 16.92 0.76 -10.44
N LEU A 124 15.72 1.27 -10.13
CA LEU A 124 14.54 0.43 -9.92
C LEU A 124 14.14 -0.33 -11.19
N CYS A 125 14.21 0.35 -12.33
CA CYS A 125 13.86 -0.16 -13.66
C CYS A 125 14.95 -1.03 -14.34
N LYS A 126 16.12 -1.25 -13.70
CA LYS A 126 17.15 -2.11 -14.28
C LYS A 126 16.66 -3.55 -14.40
N ASN A 127 16.85 -4.11 -15.60
CA ASN A 127 16.50 -5.50 -15.94
C ASN A 127 17.53 -6.53 -15.44
N ASP A 128 18.57 -6.10 -14.71
CA ASP A 128 19.64 -6.97 -14.21
C ASP A 128 19.08 -8.14 -13.39
N ASP A 129 18.03 -7.91 -12.60
CA ASP A 129 17.37 -8.95 -11.82
C ASP A 129 16.72 -10.02 -12.71
N ILE A 130 16.08 -9.60 -13.82
CA ILE A 130 15.50 -10.53 -14.79
C ILE A 130 16.60 -11.31 -15.49
N ALA A 131 17.68 -10.64 -15.92
CA ALA A 131 18.78 -11.30 -16.63
C ALA A 131 19.41 -12.40 -15.76
N GLU A 132 19.66 -12.10 -14.49
CA GLU A 132 20.20 -13.06 -13.52
C GLU A 132 19.23 -14.22 -13.24
N GLU A 133 17.92 -13.94 -13.16
CA GLU A 133 16.88 -14.97 -13.05
C GLU A 133 16.89 -15.90 -14.27
N ILE A 134 16.94 -15.35 -15.48
CA ILE A 134 16.99 -16.12 -16.73
C ILE A 134 18.27 -16.96 -16.83
N GLU A 135 19.40 -16.46 -16.36
CA GLU A 135 20.66 -17.23 -16.26
C GLU A 135 20.50 -18.43 -15.33
N ARG A 136 19.87 -18.25 -14.16
CA ARG A 136 19.57 -19.35 -13.24
C ARG A 136 18.61 -20.37 -13.86
N ILE A 137 17.55 -19.94 -14.53
CA ILE A 137 16.64 -20.83 -15.26
C ILE A 137 17.39 -21.63 -16.34
N SER A 138 18.30 -20.98 -17.06
CA SER A 138 19.12 -21.63 -18.08
C SER A 138 20.06 -22.68 -17.48
N PHE A 139 20.67 -22.39 -16.32
CA PHE A 139 21.47 -23.35 -15.57
C PHE A 139 20.65 -24.55 -15.09
N ILE A 140 19.42 -24.33 -14.59
CA ILE A 140 18.52 -25.43 -14.22
C ILE A 140 18.23 -26.32 -15.44
N CYS A 141 17.93 -25.72 -16.60
CA CYS A 141 17.65 -26.47 -17.82
C CYS A 141 18.85 -27.29 -18.30
N SER A 142 20.08 -26.81 -18.10
CA SER A 142 21.29 -27.57 -18.42
C SER A 142 21.44 -28.80 -17.50
N CYS A 143 21.26 -28.64 -16.18
CA CYS A 143 21.26 -29.75 -15.23
C CYS A 143 20.18 -30.79 -15.55
N ILE A 144 18.97 -30.35 -15.93
CA ILE A 144 17.90 -31.25 -16.35
C ILE A 144 18.31 -32.04 -17.60
N SER A 145 18.90 -31.36 -18.58
CA SER A 145 19.37 -31.99 -19.81
C SER A 145 20.44 -33.04 -19.54
N ASP A 146 21.36 -32.78 -18.63
CA ASP A 146 22.42 -33.73 -18.23
C ASP A 146 21.84 -34.96 -17.52
N ALA A 147 20.88 -34.76 -16.61
CA ALA A 147 20.17 -35.85 -15.95
C ALA A 147 19.47 -36.76 -16.97
N ILE A 148 18.77 -36.17 -17.95
CA ILE A 148 18.08 -36.93 -19.00
C ILE A 148 19.08 -37.65 -19.92
N LYS A 149 20.18 -37.00 -20.32
CA LYS A 149 21.25 -37.63 -21.12
C LYS A 149 21.86 -38.83 -20.41
N SER A 150 21.93 -38.79 -19.08
CA SER A 150 22.37 -39.93 -18.25
C SER A 150 21.33 -41.06 -18.15
N GLY A 151 20.11 -40.84 -18.66
CA GLY A 151 18.99 -41.79 -18.61
C GLY A 151 18.14 -41.68 -17.33
N GLY A 152 18.28 -40.60 -16.57
CA GLY A 152 17.50 -40.33 -15.37
C GLY A 152 16.26 -39.46 -15.62
N SER A 153 15.32 -39.51 -14.67
CA SER A 153 14.12 -38.68 -14.65
C SER A 153 14.29 -37.49 -13.70
N VAL A 154 13.52 -36.43 -13.94
CA VAL A 154 13.60 -35.19 -13.17
C VAL A 154 12.30 -34.93 -12.43
N LEU A 155 12.41 -34.60 -11.15
CA LEU A 155 11.31 -34.19 -10.28
C LEU A 155 11.44 -32.70 -9.91
N ILE A 156 10.42 -31.90 -10.21
CA ILE A 156 10.38 -30.45 -9.95
C ILE A 156 9.16 -30.11 -9.08
N PRO A 157 9.26 -30.20 -7.74
CA PRO A 157 8.21 -29.82 -6.80
C PRO A 157 8.27 -28.32 -6.44
N ILE A 158 8.03 -27.45 -7.43
CA ILE A 158 8.05 -25.98 -7.24
C ILE A 158 6.62 -25.45 -7.28
N GLY A 159 6.24 -24.64 -6.30
CA GLY A 159 4.86 -24.10 -6.16
C GLY A 159 4.63 -22.73 -6.81
N ARG A 160 5.64 -22.15 -7.45
CA ARG A 160 5.59 -20.82 -8.07
C ARG A 160 5.28 -20.89 -9.55
N LEU A 161 4.09 -20.41 -9.93
CA LEU A 161 3.59 -20.52 -11.30
C LEU A 161 4.50 -19.79 -12.29
N GLY A 162 4.91 -18.56 -12.01
CA GLY A 162 5.82 -17.82 -12.88
C GLY A 162 7.10 -18.58 -13.20
N VAL A 163 7.75 -19.11 -12.16
CA VAL A 163 8.96 -19.93 -12.30
C VAL A 163 8.70 -21.18 -13.15
N ILE A 164 7.61 -21.92 -12.89
CA ILE A 164 7.24 -23.10 -13.67
C ILE A 164 7.08 -22.75 -15.16
N LEU A 165 6.44 -21.62 -15.48
CA LEU A 165 6.24 -21.18 -16.85
C LEU A 165 7.55 -20.84 -17.54
N LEU A 166 8.47 -20.16 -16.84
CA LEU A 166 9.80 -19.83 -17.37
C LEU A 166 10.65 -21.07 -17.62
N ILE A 167 10.63 -22.05 -16.69
CA ILE A 167 11.33 -23.33 -16.88
C ILE A 167 10.73 -24.08 -18.09
N LEU A 168 9.40 -24.17 -18.20
CA LEU A 168 8.75 -24.85 -19.33
C LEU A 168 9.11 -24.21 -20.68
N GLU A 169 9.26 -22.89 -20.73
CA GLU A 169 9.68 -22.16 -21.93
C GLU A 169 11.15 -22.51 -22.29
N HIS A 170 12.09 -22.35 -21.35
CA HIS A 170 13.51 -22.58 -21.61
C HIS A 170 13.86 -24.05 -21.84
N ILE A 171 13.17 -24.97 -21.15
CA ILE A 171 13.43 -26.40 -21.32
C ILE A 171 12.97 -26.90 -22.68
N SER A 172 11.91 -26.31 -23.25
CA SER A 172 11.47 -26.63 -24.60
C SER A 172 12.57 -26.34 -25.61
N GLU A 173 13.16 -25.14 -25.54
CA GLU A 173 14.28 -24.71 -26.39
C GLU A 173 15.51 -25.61 -26.19
N THR A 174 15.83 -25.94 -24.94
CA THR A 174 16.97 -26.79 -24.59
C THR A 174 16.80 -28.22 -25.12
N LEU A 175 15.61 -28.80 -25.02
CA LEU A 175 15.31 -30.14 -25.54
C LEU A 175 15.30 -30.18 -27.07
N LEU A 176 14.80 -29.12 -27.73
CA LEU A 176 14.82 -28.98 -29.18
C LEU A 176 16.25 -28.89 -29.72
N SER A 177 17.10 -28.05 -29.12
CA SER A 177 18.50 -27.89 -29.53
C SER A 177 19.33 -29.17 -29.36
N SER A 178 18.95 -30.03 -28.40
CA SER A 178 19.62 -31.30 -28.13
C SER A 178 18.99 -32.52 -28.84
N ASP A 179 17.95 -32.33 -29.66
CA ASP A 179 17.13 -33.38 -30.30
C ASP A 179 16.64 -34.46 -29.31
N MET A 180 16.27 -34.04 -28.10
CA MET A 180 15.85 -34.93 -27.02
C MET A 180 14.32 -35.05 -26.98
N LYS A 181 13.81 -36.28 -27.17
CA LYS A 181 12.37 -36.57 -27.14
C LYS A 181 11.96 -37.20 -25.82
N VAL A 182 11.69 -36.34 -24.83
CA VAL A 182 11.33 -36.74 -23.46
C VAL A 182 9.97 -36.17 -23.08
N PRO A 183 9.06 -36.99 -22.50
CA PRO A 183 7.75 -36.51 -22.08
C PRO A 183 7.86 -35.63 -20.83
N ILE A 184 7.09 -34.54 -20.83
CA ILE A 184 6.94 -33.62 -19.72
C ILE A 184 5.55 -33.82 -19.12
N PHE A 185 5.47 -34.02 -17.81
CA PHE A 185 4.22 -34.20 -17.09
C PHE A 185 4.05 -33.10 -16.05
N MET A 186 2.85 -32.53 -15.94
CA MET A 186 2.45 -31.72 -14.79
C MET A 186 1.35 -32.47 -14.03
N ILE A 187 1.62 -32.83 -12.78
CA ILE A 187 0.71 -33.67 -11.99
C ILE A 187 0.20 -32.91 -10.76
N SER A 188 -1.05 -32.46 -10.83
CA SER A 188 -1.76 -31.83 -9.70
C SER A 188 -3.26 -31.81 -9.98
N GLY A 189 -4.07 -31.94 -8.92
CA GLY A 189 -5.53 -31.82 -9.02
C GLY A 189 -6.01 -30.47 -9.57
N ALA A 190 -5.14 -29.46 -9.58
CA ALA A 190 -5.40 -28.14 -10.14
C ALA A 190 -4.63 -27.84 -11.43
N ALA A 191 -3.85 -28.78 -11.99
CA ALA A 191 -2.93 -28.52 -13.11
C ALA A 191 -3.60 -27.86 -14.33
N GLU A 192 -4.72 -28.41 -14.81
CA GLU A 192 -5.47 -27.86 -15.94
C GLU A 192 -5.96 -26.44 -15.67
N LYS A 193 -6.47 -26.19 -14.44
CA LYS A 193 -6.95 -24.88 -14.03
C LYS A 193 -5.80 -23.87 -13.96
N ILE A 194 -4.69 -24.24 -13.32
CA ILE A 194 -3.48 -23.42 -13.19
C ILE A 194 -3.00 -22.96 -14.56
N ILE A 195 -2.88 -23.88 -15.52
CA ILE A 195 -2.44 -23.55 -16.87
C ILE A 195 -3.46 -22.67 -17.60
N SER A 196 -4.76 -22.94 -17.47
CA SER A 196 -5.80 -22.14 -18.13
C SER A 196 -5.82 -20.67 -17.68
N PHE A 197 -5.42 -20.37 -16.44
CA PHE A 197 -5.39 -19.00 -15.91
C PHE A 197 -4.36 -18.11 -16.60
N THR A 198 -3.27 -18.69 -17.11
CA THR A 198 -2.19 -17.92 -17.74
C THR A 198 -2.62 -17.20 -19.01
N ASN A 199 -3.63 -17.73 -19.71
CA ASN A 199 -4.20 -17.14 -20.91
C ASN A 199 -5.49 -16.34 -20.64
N ALA A 200 -6.02 -16.38 -19.42
CA ALA A 200 -7.32 -15.79 -19.10
C ALA A 200 -7.25 -14.29 -18.79
N VAL A 201 -6.09 -13.79 -18.32
CA VAL A 201 -5.93 -12.41 -17.84
C VAL A 201 -4.61 -11.82 -18.34
N PRO A 202 -4.48 -11.56 -19.67
CA PRO A 202 -3.24 -11.05 -20.26
C PRO A 202 -2.85 -9.68 -19.71
N GLU A 203 -3.79 -8.88 -19.20
CA GLU A 203 -3.52 -7.57 -18.59
C GLU A 203 -2.67 -7.65 -17.31
N TRP A 204 -2.51 -8.85 -16.72
CA TRP A 204 -1.67 -9.08 -15.55
C TRP A 204 -0.27 -9.60 -15.89
N LEU A 205 0.09 -9.65 -17.18
CA LEU A 205 1.40 -10.06 -17.66
C LEU A 205 2.32 -8.86 -17.87
N CYS A 206 3.63 -9.10 -18.02
CA CYS A 206 4.59 -8.06 -18.37
C CYS A 206 4.33 -7.51 -19.78
N LYS A 207 4.77 -6.27 -20.04
CA LYS A 207 4.56 -5.59 -21.34
C LYS A 207 5.01 -6.41 -22.55
N PRO A 208 6.20 -7.06 -22.56
CA PRO A 208 6.61 -7.88 -23.71
C PRO A 208 5.62 -9.02 -24.02
N ARG A 209 5.01 -9.63 -22.99
CA ARG A 209 4.01 -10.69 -23.18
C ARG A 209 2.66 -10.10 -23.62
N GLN A 210 2.27 -8.93 -23.13
CA GLN A 210 1.07 -8.24 -23.62
C GLN A 210 1.21 -7.87 -25.11
N GLU A 211 2.38 -7.42 -25.54
CA GLU A 211 2.67 -7.07 -26.93
C GLU A 211 2.54 -8.28 -27.86
N LYS A 212 2.94 -9.47 -27.41
CA LYS A 212 2.72 -10.73 -28.17
C LYS A 212 1.26 -10.99 -28.50
N LEU A 213 0.31 -10.58 -27.64
CA LEU A 213 -1.13 -10.72 -27.92
C LEU A 213 -1.57 -9.92 -29.15
N PHE A 214 -0.95 -8.76 -29.39
CA PHE A 214 -1.29 -7.88 -30.51
C PHE A 214 -0.54 -8.26 -31.79
N SER A 215 0.56 -8.99 -31.66
CA SER A 215 1.31 -9.54 -32.78
C SER A 215 0.51 -10.69 -33.42
N ARG A 216 0.14 -10.54 -34.70
CA ARG A 216 -0.63 -11.55 -35.45
C ARG A 216 0.09 -12.89 -35.66
N GLU A 217 1.36 -12.99 -35.27
CA GLU A 217 2.24 -14.12 -35.55
C GLU A 217 2.36 -15.11 -34.37
N GLU A 218 2.08 -14.71 -33.13
CA GLU A 218 2.25 -15.56 -31.93
C GLU A 218 0.95 -15.65 -31.11
N GLU A 219 0.23 -16.78 -31.20
CA GLU A 219 -0.96 -17.05 -30.37
C GLU A 219 -0.60 -17.42 -28.91
N ALA A 220 0.66 -17.75 -28.63
CA ALA A 220 1.11 -18.32 -27.36
C ALA A 220 1.83 -17.26 -26.49
N LEU A 221 1.19 -16.85 -25.39
CA LEU A 221 1.80 -15.92 -24.41
C LEU A 221 2.96 -16.54 -23.63
N PHE A 222 3.00 -17.86 -23.58
CA PHE A 222 4.01 -18.67 -22.89
C PHE A 222 4.28 -19.96 -23.68
N GLY A 223 5.53 -20.44 -23.65
CA GLY A 223 5.96 -21.63 -24.41
C GLY A 223 5.22 -22.93 -24.04
N HIS A 224 4.62 -23.02 -22.85
CA HIS A 224 3.83 -24.20 -22.46
C HIS A 224 2.62 -24.47 -23.37
N VAL A 225 2.07 -23.43 -24.03
CA VAL A 225 0.93 -23.57 -24.94
C VAL A 225 1.31 -24.43 -26.15
N GLU A 226 2.49 -24.20 -26.71
CA GLU A 226 3.03 -24.98 -27.82
C GLU A 226 3.37 -26.40 -27.37
N LEU A 227 3.97 -26.55 -26.18
CA LEU A 227 4.25 -27.87 -25.60
C LEU A 227 2.99 -28.73 -25.43
N LEU A 228 1.85 -28.11 -25.09
CA LEU A 228 0.55 -28.80 -25.04
C LEU A 228 0.04 -29.16 -26.44
N LYS A 229 0.10 -28.21 -27.39
CA LYS A 229 -0.33 -28.42 -28.78
C LYS A 229 0.46 -29.56 -29.44
N GLU A 230 1.75 -29.66 -29.18
CA GLU A 230 2.64 -30.71 -29.68
C GLU A 230 2.53 -32.04 -28.92
N GLY A 231 1.79 -32.08 -27.81
CA GLY A 231 1.67 -33.28 -26.95
C GLY A 231 2.95 -33.63 -26.19
N LYS A 232 3.91 -32.70 -26.07
CA LYS A 232 5.14 -32.87 -25.28
C LYS A 232 4.89 -32.65 -23.79
N LEU A 233 4.02 -31.71 -23.44
CA LEU A 233 3.52 -31.50 -22.08
C LEU A 233 2.16 -32.18 -21.93
N SER A 234 1.99 -32.98 -20.88
CA SER A 234 0.72 -33.62 -20.54
C SER A 234 0.32 -33.31 -19.10
N LEU A 235 -0.94 -32.92 -18.89
CA LEU A 235 -1.47 -32.55 -17.59
C LEU A 235 -2.27 -33.71 -17.01
N PHE A 236 -2.06 -34.02 -15.73
CA PHE A 236 -2.80 -35.08 -15.04
C PHE A 236 -3.20 -34.67 -13.61
N PRO A 237 -4.41 -35.06 -13.15
CA PRO A 237 -4.87 -34.69 -11.82
C PRO A 237 -4.19 -35.48 -10.69
N HIS A 238 -3.74 -36.71 -10.96
CA HIS A 238 -3.13 -37.61 -9.98
C HIS A 238 -2.32 -38.73 -10.64
N LEU A 239 -1.43 -39.34 -9.85
CA LEU A 239 -0.48 -40.39 -10.28
C LEU A 239 -1.13 -41.64 -10.88
N TYR A 240 -2.29 -42.04 -10.37
CA TYR A 240 -2.98 -43.26 -10.77
C TYR A 240 -4.03 -43.03 -11.87
N SER A 241 -3.98 -41.87 -12.54
CA SER A 241 -4.90 -41.59 -13.65
C SER A 241 -4.61 -42.52 -14.82
N LYS A 242 -5.66 -43.08 -15.43
CA LYS A 242 -5.52 -44.07 -16.52
C LYS A 242 -4.69 -43.52 -17.70
N GLY A 243 -4.85 -42.24 -18.01
CA GLY A 243 -4.10 -41.56 -19.06
C GLY A 243 -2.60 -41.48 -18.75
N LEU A 244 -2.24 -41.10 -17.52
CA LEU A 244 -0.83 -41.06 -17.10
C LEU A 244 -0.21 -42.44 -17.15
N LEU A 245 -0.89 -43.47 -16.66
CA LEU A 245 -0.38 -44.85 -16.68
C LEU A 245 -0.12 -45.36 -18.11
N ALA A 246 -0.93 -44.93 -19.09
CA ALA A 246 -0.73 -45.28 -20.49
C ALA A 246 0.39 -44.47 -21.16
N ALA A 247 0.58 -43.21 -20.75
CA ALA A 247 1.58 -42.30 -21.32
C ALA A 247 2.95 -42.35 -20.62
N TRP A 248 3.03 -42.97 -19.42
CA TRP A 248 4.23 -42.95 -18.58
C TRP A 248 5.42 -43.64 -19.27
N LYS A 249 6.51 -42.89 -19.44
CA LYS A 249 7.76 -43.38 -20.03
C LYS A 249 8.94 -42.68 -19.37
N GLU A 250 9.89 -43.44 -18.85
CA GLU A 250 11.14 -42.91 -18.29
C GLU A 250 12.29 -43.03 -19.32
N PRO A 251 13.22 -42.07 -19.41
CA PRO A 251 13.30 -40.85 -18.59
C PRO A 251 12.17 -39.86 -18.89
N CYS A 252 11.73 -39.11 -17.87
CA CYS A 252 10.69 -38.08 -17.98
C CYS A 252 10.99 -36.88 -17.07
N ILE A 253 10.28 -35.78 -17.32
CA ILE A 253 10.34 -34.57 -16.50
C ILE A 253 8.97 -34.39 -15.86
N VAL A 254 8.91 -34.29 -14.53
CA VAL A 254 7.65 -34.16 -13.79
C VAL A 254 7.63 -32.90 -12.94
N PHE A 255 6.73 -31.98 -13.29
CA PHE A 255 6.35 -30.83 -12.48
C PHE A 255 5.25 -31.24 -11.50
N CYS A 256 5.50 -31.01 -10.22
CA CYS A 256 4.49 -31.07 -9.17
C CYS A 256 4.34 -29.65 -8.62
N PRO A 257 3.27 -28.90 -8.97
CA PRO A 257 3.06 -27.52 -8.53
C PRO A 257 2.70 -27.40 -7.02
N ASP A 258 3.29 -28.26 -6.19
CA ASP A 258 3.20 -28.30 -4.74
C ASP A 258 4.65 -28.31 -4.20
N TRP A 259 4.99 -27.35 -3.33
CA TRP A 259 6.36 -27.19 -2.80
C TRP A 259 6.75 -28.21 -1.72
N ASN A 260 5.85 -29.12 -1.36
CA ASN A 260 5.98 -29.94 -0.16
C ASN A 260 6.34 -31.41 -0.48
N LEU A 261 7.50 -31.85 0.04
CA LEU A 261 7.96 -33.26 0.04
C LEU A 261 7.37 -34.10 1.19
N ARG A 262 6.32 -33.65 1.86
CA ARG A 262 5.64 -34.38 2.96
C ARG A 262 4.28 -34.93 2.58
N HIS A 263 3.52 -34.20 1.76
CA HIS A 263 2.16 -34.57 1.36
C HIS A 263 1.91 -34.11 -0.08
N SER A 264 2.17 -34.97 -1.07
CA SER A 264 1.89 -34.69 -2.49
C SER A 264 2.24 -35.89 -3.38
N THR A 265 1.94 -35.75 -4.66
CA THR A 265 2.46 -36.58 -5.76
C THR A 265 3.99 -36.69 -5.73
N ALA A 266 4.69 -35.61 -5.39
CA ALA A 266 6.15 -35.59 -5.37
C ALA A 266 6.75 -36.62 -4.40
N VAL A 267 6.08 -36.89 -3.26
CA VAL A 267 6.53 -37.90 -2.28
C VAL A 267 6.61 -39.30 -2.89
N HIS A 268 5.59 -39.67 -3.67
CA HIS A 268 5.52 -41.00 -4.29
C HIS A 268 6.58 -41.16 -5.38
N LEU A 269 6.79 -40.13 -6.19
CA LEU A 269 7.84 -40.11 -7.21
C LEU A 269 9.23 -40.11 -6.60
N LEU A 270 9.43 -39.33 -5.54
CA LEU A 270 10.69 -39.32 -4.81
C LEU A 270 10.99 -40.70 -4.19
N ARG A 271 10.00 -41.39 -3.60
CA ARG A 271 10.18 -42.79 -3.16
C ARG A 271 10.61 -43.73 -4.28
N ARG A 272 10.13 -43.51 -5.51
CA ARG A 272 10.53 -44.31 -6.67
C ARG A 272 11.95 -43.96 -7.14
N TRP A 273 12.35 -42.70 -7.06
CA TRP A 273 13.56 -42.18 -7.71
C TRP A 273 14.74 -41.90 -6.78
N HIS A 274 14.54 -41.85 -5.46
CA HIS A 274 15.56 -41.47 -4.47
C HIS A 274 16.85 -42.31 -4.50
N ALA A 275 16.79 -43.58 -4.93
CA ALA A 275 17.92 -44.50 -4.91
C ALA A 275 18.77 -44.49 -6.18
N ASP A 276 18.38 -43.75 -7.24
CA ASP A 276 19.11 -43.70 -8.51
C ASP A 276 19.75 -42.32 -8.70
N LYS A 277 21.09 -42.33 -8.77
CA LYS A 277 21.94 -41.12 -8.92
C LYS A 277 21.83 -40.42 -10.27
N ARG A 278 21.16 -41.04 -11.25
CA ARG A 278 20.88 -40.40 -12.55
C ARG A 278 19.69 -39.46 -12.48
N ASN A 279 18.79 -39.70 -11.52
CA ASN A 279 17.62 -38.86 -11.34
C ASN A 279 18.01 -37.54 -10.67
N LEU A 280 17.22 -36.50 -10.95
CA LEU A 280 17.42 -35.16 -10.44
C LEU A 280 16.18 -34.69 -9.69
N LEU A 281 16.38 -34.10 -8.52
CA LEU A 281 15.38 -33.40 -7.74
C LEU A 281 15.74 -31.92 -7.70
N VAL A 282 14.85 -31.06 -8.23
CA VAL A 282 15.04 -29.60 -8.24
C VAL A 282 14.23 -28.97 -7.12
N LEU A 283 14.89 -28.43 -6.09
CA LEU A 283 14.24 -27.82 -4.92
C LEU A 283 14.43 -26.32 -4.91
N GLU A 284 13.38 -25.61 -4.50
CA GLU A 284 13.47 -24.19 -4.21
C GLU A 284 14.13 -23.96 -2.84
N GLN A 285 15.11 -23.04 -2.78
CA GLN A 285 15.75 -22.61 -1.54
C GLN A 285 14.72 -22.07 -0.54
N GLY A 286 14.91 -22.41 0.74
CA GLY A 286 13.96 -22.10 1.82
C GLY A 286 13.33 -23.36 2.42
N VAL A 287 13.36 -24.48 1.70
CA VAL A 287 13.11 -25.81 2.27
C VAL A 287 14.44 -26.38 2.74
N ASP A 288 14.54 -26.73 4.03
CA ASP A 288 15.69 -27.48 4.55
C ASP A 288 15.74 -28.86 3.85
N ALA A 289 16.58 -28.97 2.82
CA ALA A 289 16.69 -30.14 1.97
C ALA A 289 17.14 -31.36 2.79
N GLU A 290 18.06 -31.17 3.75
CA GLU A 290 18.51 -32.24 4.62
C GLU A 290 17.33 -32.80 5.42
N LEU A 291 16.59 -31.94 6.13
CA LEU A 291 15.42 -32.33 6.91
C LEU A 291 14.29 -32.89 6.04
N ALA A 292 14.07 -32.35 4.85
CA ALA A 292 13.05 -32.80 3.92
C ALA A 292 13.34 -34.20 3.37
N LEU A 293 14.62 -34.54 3.18
CA LEU A 293 15.05 -35.83 2.62
C LEU A 293 15.27 -36.94 3.66
N LYS A 294 15.34 -36.63 4.96
CA LYS A 294 15.47 -37.64 6.05
C LYS A 294 14.53 -38.86 5.90
N PRO A 295 13.24 -38.71 5.56
CA PRO A 295 12.33 -39.84 5.41
C PRO A 295 12.65 -40.79 4.23
N PHE A 296 13.54 -40.39 3.33
CA PHE A 296 13.87 -41.13 2.11
C PHE A 296 15.29 -41.70 2.16
N MET A 297 15.99 -41.62 3.29
CA MET A 297 17.35 -42.15 3.41
C MET A 297 17.38 -43.69 3.30
N PRO A 298 18.38 -44.29 2.61
CA PRO A 298 19.51 -43.62 1.95
C PRO A 298 19.11 -42.97 0.61
N VAL A 299 19.52 -41.72 0.41
CA VAL A 299 19.23 -40.94 -0.80
C VAL A 299 20.48 -40.87 -1.68
N ALA A 300 20.34 -41.26 -2.95
CA ALA A 300 21.37 -41.19 -3.99
C ALA A 300 20.99 -40.26 -5.15
N ILE A 301 19.72 -39.86 -5.27
CA ILE A 301 19.24 -38.88 -6.25
C ILE A 301 20.04 -37.58 -6.14
N GLN A 302 20.34 -36.96 -7.28
CA GLN A 302 20.97 -35.64 -7.29
C GLN A 302 19.97 -34.59 -6.84
N VAL A 303 20.39 -33.69 -5.96
CA VAL A 303 19.57 -32.59 -5.46
C VAL A 303 20.17 -31.29 -5.95
N LEU A 304 19.38 -30.52 -6.70
CA LEU A 304 19.72 -29.19 -7.16
C LEU A 304 18.87 -28.20 -6.37
N GLU A 305 19.50 -27.41 -5.51
CA GLU A 305 18.86 -26.33 -4.77
C GLU A 305 18.97 -25.02 -5.55
N CYS A 306 17.81 -24.46 -5.91
CA CYS A 306 17.69 -23.27 -6.76
C CYS A 306 17.07 -22.13 -5.97
N SER A 307 17.62 -20.94 -6.13
CA SER A 307 16.98 -19.71 -5.67
C SER A 307 16.41 -18.97 -6.86
N PHE A 308 15.22 -18.40 -6.67
CA PHE A 308 14.56 -17.55 -7.67
C PHE A 308 14.17 -16.24 -7.00
N LEU A 309 14.06 -15.16 -7.79
CA LEU A 309 13.61 -13.85 -7.34
C LEU A 309 12.39 -13.99 -6.42
N SER A 310 12.52 -13.57 -5.16
CA SER A 310 11.51 -13.80 -4.11
C SER A 310 11.05 -12.51 -3.43
N GLY A 311 11.59 -11.34 -3.81
CA GLY A 311 11.22 -10.06 -3.23
C GLY A 311 12.19 -8.94 -3.60
N ILE A 312 12.13 -7.85 -2.83
CA ILE A 312 12.96 -6.66 -3.08
C ILE A 312 14.38 -6.97 -2.62
N LYS A 313 15.37 -6.84 -3.49
CA LYS A 313 16.79 -6.89 -3.11
C LYS A 313 17.15 -5.68 -2.25
N VAL A 314 17.97 -5.86 -1.21
CA VAL A 314 18.34 -4.77 -0.28
C VAL A 314 18.84 -3.53 -1.03
N ARG A 315 19.66 -3.72 -2.07
CA ARG A 315 20.20 -2.63 -2.91
C ARG A 315 19.14 -1.72 -3.56
N LYS A 316 17.90 -2.21 -3.76
CA LYS A 316 16.78 -1.44 -4.34
C LYS A 316 15.88 -0.79 -3.28
N VAL A 317 16.09 -1.07 -1.99
CA VAL A 317 15.28 -0.49 -0.89
C VAL A 317 15.52 1.01 -0.78
N ASN A 318 16.78 1.45 -0.68
CA ASN A 318 17.10 2.88 -0.59
C ASN A 318 16.62 3.67 -1.83
N PRO A 319 16.89 3.23 -3.09
CA PRO A 319 16.33 3.86 -4.27
C PRO A 319 14.81 3.99 -4.25
N LEU A 320 14.10 2.96 -3.79
CA LEU A 320 12.64 3.02 -3.65
C LEU A 320 12.23 4.12 -2.65
N LEU A 321 12.85 4.15 -1.47
CA LEU A 321 12.51 5.11 -0.43
C LEU A 321 12.87 6.55 -0.84
N SER A 322 13.95 6.76 -1.60
CA SER A 322 14.31 8.05 -2.18
C SER A 322 13.28 8.55 -3.19
N VAL A 323 12.66 7.66 -3.96
CA VAL A 323 11.58 8.00 -4.92
C VAL A 323 10.24 8.22 -4.23
N LEU A 324 9.93 7.45 -3.19
CA LEU A 324 8.64 7.51 -2.50
C LEU A 324 8.59 8.59 -1.41
N LYS A 325 9.73 8.96 -0.83
CA LYS A 325 9.86 9.97 0.25
C LYS A 325 8.80 9.81 1.35
N PRO A 326 8.65 8.62 1.95
CA PRO A 326 7.64 8.37 2.98
C PRO A 326 7.96 9.13 4.27
N LYS A 327 6.94 9.37 5.11
CA LYS A 327 7.15 9.95 6.45
C LYS A 327 7.63 8.91 7.44
N LEU A 328 7.13 7.69 7.33
CA LEU A 328 7.45 6.58 8.23
C LEU A 328 7.58 5.25 7.47
N VAL A 329 8.61 4.48 7.80
CA VAL A 329 8.83 3.13 7.27
C VAL A 329 8.80 2.09 8.40
N LEU A 330 8.13 0.97 8.17
CA LEU A 330 8.11 -0.16 9.11
C LEU A 330 8.78 -1.38 8.48
N PHE A 331 9.76 -1.93 9.18
CA PHE A 331 10.48 -3.14 8.79
C PHE A 331 10.24 -4.30 9.77
N PRO A 332 10.22 -5.55 9.30
CA PRO A 332 10.31 -6.71 10.17
C PRO A 332 11.58 -6.69 11.03
N GLU A 333 11.47 -7.07 12.31
CA GLU A 333 12.60 -7.06 13.26
C GLU A 333 13.75 -7.98 12.84
N ASP A 334 13.45 -9.06 12.12
CA ASP A 334 14.41 -10.01 11.53
C ASP A 334 15.25 -9.43 10.39
N LEU A 335 14.84 -8.29 9.81
CA LEU A 335 15.56 -7.62 8.72
C LEU A 335 16.47 -6.49 9.19
N LYS A 336 16.58 -6.28 10.51
CA LYS A 336 17.33 -5.16 11.09
C LYS A 336 18.80 -5.07 10.65
N SER A 337 19.48 -6.20 10.43
CA SER A 337 20.87 -6.23 9.94
C SER A 337 21.01 -5.83 8.47
N ARG A 338 19.92 -5.88 7.70
CA ARG A 338 19.85 -5.60 6.26
C ARG A 338 19.23 -4.24 5.95
N CYS A 339 18.74 -3.53 6.96
CA CYS A 339 18.12 -2.22 6.81
C CYS A 339 19.18 -1.10 6.83
N PRO A 340 18.93 0.02 6.13
CA PRO A 340 19.80 1.20 6.16
C PRO A 340 19.93 1.81 7.58
N SER A 341 21.09 2.42 7.87
CA SER A 341 21.38 3.14 9.12
C SER A 341 20.39 4.28 9.35
N LYS A 342 20.10 4.61 10.63
CA LYS A 342 19.23 5.76 11.00
C LYS A 342 19.86 7.11 10.68
N GLU A 343 21.17 7.16 10.56
CA GLU A 343 21.94 8.40 10.59
C GLU A 343 21.91 9.15 9.25
N ASP A 344 21.57 8.45 8.14
CA ASP A 344 21.64 8.98 6.78
C ASP A 344 20.27 9.08 6.08
N ALA A 345 19.17 8.68 6.72
CA ALA A 345 17.85 8.60 6.09
C ALA A 345 16.96 9.81 6.44
N PRO A 346 16.38 10.52 5.46
CA PRO A 346 15.47 11.65 5.71
C PRO A 346 14.09 11.21 6.26
N TRP A 347 13.82 9.91 6.34
CA TRP A 347 12.56 9.33 6.84
C TRP A 347 12.74 8.62 8.19
N SER A 348 11.70 8.65 9.01
CA SER A 348 11.67 7.87 10.26
C SER A 348 11.40 6.40 9.97
N TYR A 349 11.93 5.50 10.80
CA TYR A 349 11.57 4.08 10.72
C TYR A 349 11.44 3.37 12.06
N LEU A 350 10.58 2.35 12.08
CA LEU A 350 10.28 1.46 13.20
C LEU A 350 10.43 -0.01 12.78
N TYR A 351 10.60 -0.87 13.78
CA TYR A 351 10.63 -2.32 13.58
C TYR A 351 9.38 -2.96 14.17
N TYR A 352 8.90 -4.03 13.54
CA TYR A 352 7.78 -4.81 14.04
C TYR A 352 8.08 -6.29 14.19
N SER A 353 7.43 -6.90 15.18
CA SER A 353 7.53 -8.34 15.42
C SER A 353 6.17 -8.96 15.71
N LYS A 354 6.10 -10.27 15.46
CA LYS A 354 4.91 -11.07 15.60
C LYS A 354 4.31 -10.94 17.01
N GLY A 355 3.03 -10.60 17.06
CA GLY A 355 2.25 -10.52 18.31
C GLY A 355 2.43 -9.23 19.11
N LYS A 356 3.20 -8.25 18.62
CA LYS A 356 3.30 -6.92 19.24
C LYS A 356 2.43 -5.91 18.50
N THR A 357 1.77 -5.04 19.25
CA THR A 357 1.05 -3.88 18.70
C THR A 357 1.99 -2.69 18.68
N ILE A 358 1.98 -1.91 17.60
CA ILE A 358 2.81 -0.72 17.43
C ILE A 358 1.89 0.47 17.22
N GLU A 359 2.13 1.53 17.99
CA GLU A 359 1.46 2.80 17.82
C GLU A 359 2.20 3.62 16.76
N ILE A 360 1.49 3.93 15.68
CA ILE A 360 2.00 4.77 14.62
C ILE A 360 1.71 6.23 15.00
N PRO A 361 2.73 7.11 15.06
CA PRO A 361 2.50 8.51 15.38
C PRO A 361 1.59 9.15 14.34
N ASN A 362 0.66 9.99 14.79
CA ASN A 362 -0.16 10.76 13.87
C ASN A 362 0.70 11.83 13.21
N THR A 363 0.96 11.69 11.91
CA THR A 363 1.82 12.61 11.15
C THR A 363 1.05 13.81 10.57
N ARG A 364 -0.28 13.86 10.74
CA ARG A 364 -1.13 14.96 10.28
C ARG A 364 -1.86 15.61 11.47
N GLU A 365 -1.49 16.85 11.77
CA GLU A 365 -2.22 17.68 12.76
C GLU A 365 -3.51 18.23 12.16
N ASP A 366 -3.47 18.62 10.89
CA ASP A 366 -4.61 19.08 10.13
C ASP A 366 -5.32 17.94 9.41
N PHE A 367 -6.63 18.10 9.18
CA PHE A 367 -7.41 17.19 8.35
C PHE A 367 -8.23 17.99 7.33
N GLU A 368 -8.25 17.49 6.11
CA GLU A 368 -9.04 18.07 5.04
C GLU A 368 -10.50 17.63 5.18
N VAL A 369 -11.40 18.58 4.95
CA VAL A 369 -12.83 18.34 4.98
C VAL A 369 -13.45 18.88 3.70
N GLY A 370 -14.13 18.01 2.96
CA GLY A 370 -14.94 18.41 1.83
C GLY A 370 -16.12 19.26 2.29
N LEU A 371 -16.32 20.41 1.65
CA LEU A 371 -17.50 21.26 1.81
C LEU A 371 -18.42 21.05 0.61
N PRO A 372 -19.49 20.25 0.74
CA PRO A 372 -20.48 20.06 -0.33
C PRO A 372 -21.18 21.36 -0.70
N THR A 373 -21.63 21.42 -1.95
CA THR A 373 -22.22 22.64 -2.53
C THR A 373 -23.50 23.06 -1.82
N ASP A 374 -24.32 22.12 -1.36
CA ASP A 374 -25.54 22.39 -0.59
C ASP A 374 -25.25 23.08 0.74
N VAL A 375 -24.20 22.66 1.44
CA VAL A 375 -23.74 23.31 2.68
C VAL A 375 -23.13 24.68 2.36
N ALA A 376 -22.34 24.77 1.29
CA ALA A 376 -21.74 26.03 0.85
C ALA A 376 -22.79 27.09 0.47
N PHE A 377 -23.86 26.72 -0.24
CA PHE A 377 -24.95 27.63 -0.59
C PHE A 377 -25.78 28.10 0.61
N GLY A 378 -25.76 27.34 1.71
CA GLY A 378 -26.38 27.74 2.97
C GLY A 378 -25.60 28.81 3.72
N LEU A 379 -24.34 29.08 3.35
CA LEU A 379 -23.57 30.16 3.96
C LEU A 379 -24.19 31.50 3.58
N GLN A 380 -24.41 32.36 4.58
CA GLN A 380 -24.85 33.73 4.40
C GLN A 380 -23.72 34.68 4.85
N PRO A 381 -22.73 34.95 3.99
CA PRO A 381 -21.64 35.86 4.34
C PRO A 381 -22.17 37.26 4.57
N ARG A 382 -21.79 37.86 5.69
CA ARG A 382 -22.00 39.27 5.99
C ARG A 382 -20.67 39.99 5.85
N GLN A 383 -20.67 41.09 5.10
CA GLN A 383 -19.47 41.90 4.92
C GLN A 383 -19.09 42.55 6.26
N LEU A 384 -17.86 42.30 6.71
CA LEU A 384 -17.33 42.86 7.96
C LEU A 384 -16.47 44.09 7.70
N ASP A 385 -15.63 44.04 6.66
CA ASP A 385 -14.78 45.15 6.19
C ASP A 385 -14.63 45.05 4.66
N LYS A 386 -14.00 46.02 3.97
CA LYS A 386 -13.83 46.04 2.50
C LYS A 386 -13.22 44.76 1.91
N ALA A 387 -12.44 44.01 2.68
CA ALA A 387 -11.75 42.79 2.23
C ALA A 387 -12.26 41.48 2.86
N ILE A 388 -13.09 41.53 3.90
CA ILE A 388 -13.43 40.35 4.71
C ILE A 388 -14.95 40.21 4.85
N ALA A 389 -15.47 39.04 4.51
CA ALA A 389 -16.84 38.62 4.77
C ALA A 389 -16.82 37.40 5.69
N VAL A 390 -17.78 37.34 6.62
CA VAL A 390 -17.87 36.28 7.63
C VAL A 390 -19.21 35.58 7.52
N ALA A 391 -19.21 34.25 7.54
CA ALA A 391 -20.41 33.43 7.57
C ALA A 391 -20.31 32.39 8.69
N ARG A 392 -21.41 32.18 9.43
CA ARG A 392 -21.47 31.13 10.46
C ARG A 392 -21.75 29.79 9.79
N LEU A 393 -20.82 28.84 9.95
CA LEU A 393 -20.97 27.47 9.46
C LEU A 393 -21.35 26.54 10.62
N ARG A 394 -22.53 25.92 10.54
CA ARG A 394 -22.96 24.83 11.44
C ARG A 394 -23.24 23.60 10.60
N ALA A 395 -22.37 22.61 10.69
CA ALA A 395 -22.50 21.35 9.96
C ALA A 395 -22.09 20.17 10.84
N LYS A 396 -22.60 18.97 10.53
CA LYS A 396 -22.13 17.72 11.12
C LYS A 396 -20.99 17.17 10.26
N LEU A 397 -19.92 16.69 10.90
CA LEU A 397 -18.84 16.00 10.21
C LEU A 397 -19.28 14.56 9.93
N HIS A 398 -19.20 14.13 8.68
CA HIS A 398 -19.52 12.77 8.25
C HIS A 398 -18.33 12.17 7.51
N LEU A 399 -18.03 10.90 7.73
CA LEU A 399 -16.98 10.20 7.01
C LEU A 399 -17.61 9.40 5.87
N SER A 400 -17.24 9.72 4.64
CA SER A 400 -17.76 9.06 3.45
C SER A 400 -16.64 8.90 2.42
N LYS A 401 -16.47 7.70 1.89
CA LYS A 401 -15.43 7.36 0.90
C LYS A 401 -14.01 7.75 1.36
N GLY A 402 -13.72 7.52 2.64
CA GLY A 402 -12.42 7.83 3.24
C GLY A 402 -12.09 9.32 3.40
N GLN A 403 -13.04 10.21 3.15
CA GLN A 403 -12.90 11.65 3.33
C GLN A 403 -13.92 12.18 4.32
N TYR A 404 -13.50 13.15 5.14
CA TYR A 404 -14.43 13.90 5.96
C TYR A 404 -15.20 14.88 5.08
N VAL A 405 -16.52 14.90 5.24
CA VAL A 405 -17.44 15.75 4.48
C VAL A 405 -18.40 16.42 5.44
N LEU A 406 -18.66 17.71 5.24
CA LEU A 406 -19.65 18.45 6.01
C LEU A 406 -21.06 18.16 5.52
N VAL A 407 -21.99 17.92 6.44
CA VAL A 407 -23.39 17.67 6.13
C VAL A 407 -24.28 18.67 6.87
N ALA A 408 -25.26 19.24 6.16
CA ALA A 408 -26.22 20.15 6.77
C ALA A 408 -26.99 19.45 7.92
N PRO A 409 -27.18 20.13 9.06
CA PRO A 409 -27.93 19.57 10.18
C PRO A 409 -29.41 19.38 9.78
N LYS A 410 -29.96 18.19 10.03
CA LYS A 410 -31.35 17.82 9.66
C LYS A 410 -32.42 18.47 10.54
N ASP A 411 -32.05 19.00 11.71
CA ASP A 411 -32.99 19.54 12.69
C ASP A 411 -32.80 21.06 12.84
N GLN A 412 -33.79 21.84 12.37
CA GLN A 412 -33.92 23.28 12.63
C GLN A 412 -34.81 23.54 13.86
N SER A 413 -34.80 22.65 14.87
CA SER A 413 -35.84 22.66 15.91
C SER A 413 -35.52 23.47 17.19
N ASP A 414 -34.51 24.33 17.20
CA ASP A 414 -34.29 25.27 18.32
C ASP A 414 -33.67 26.58 17.82
N GLU A 415 -34.49 27.42 17.18
CA GLU A 415 -34.11 28.82 16.88
C GLU A 415 -34.32 29.77 18.08
N SER A 416 -34.82 29.26 19.21
CA SER A 416 -35.28 30.05 20.35
C SER A 416 -34.18 30.59 21.27
N ASN A 417 -32.94 30.09 21.17
CA ASN A 417 -31.80 30.56 21.97
C ASN A 417 -30.58 30.91 21.10
N ARG A 418 -30.77 31.75 20.09
CA ARG A 418 -29.66 32.39 19.38
C ARG A 418 -29.00 33.42 20.31
N GLN A 419 -27.97 33.05 21.05
CA GLN A 419 -27.05 34.02 21.65
C GLN A 419 -26.34 34.75 20.50
N LEU A 420 -26.75 36.00 20.23
CA LEU A 420 -26.05 36.91 19.33
C LEU A 420 -24.65 37.16 19.91
N LEU A 421 -23.62 36.84 19.14
CA LEU A 421 -22.26 37.19 19.49
C LEU A 421 -21.98 38.56 18.89
N HIS A 422 -21.84 39.57 19.74
CA HIS A 422 -21.49 40.92 19.31
C HIS A 422 -19.99 41.03 19.06
N TRP A 423 -19.60 41.71 17.98
CA TRP A 423 -18.20 41.92 17.61
C TRP A 423 -17.92 43.39 17.28
N GLY A 424 -16.72 43.85 17.66
CA GLY A 424 -16.20 45.19 17.38
C GLY A 424 -16.15 46.09 18.62
N ALA A 425 -15.33 47.14 18.54
CA ALA A 425 -15.28 48.18 19.57
C ALA A 425 -16.59 48.98 19.56
N VAL A 426 -17.18 49.18 20.73
CA VAL A 426 -18.42 49.93 20.88
C VAL A 426 -18.10 51.43 20.72
N ASP A 427 -18.84 52.13 19.86
CA ASP A 427 -18.71 53.58 19.72
C ASP A 427 -19.50 54.29 20.84
N ALA A 428 -18.78 55.02 21.69
CA ALA A 428 -19.36 55.66 22.87
C ALA A 428 -20.44 56.69 22.53
N GLY A 429 -20.30 57.43 21.43
CA GLY A 429 -21.27 58.43 21.01
C GLY A 429 -22.56 57.80 20.46
N ARG A 430 -22.41 56.71 19.68
CA ARG A 430 -23.57 55.93 19.20
C ARG A 430 -24.31 55.24 20.33
N LEU A 431 -23.58 54.70 21.31
CA LEU A 431 -24.21 54.08 22.47
C LEU A 431 -24.96 55.10 23.32
N LEU A 432 -24.37 56.28 23.57
CA LEU A 432 -25.05 57.37 24.28
C LEU A 432 -26.37 57.75 23.58
N SER A 433 -26.33 57.90 22.24
CA SER A 433 -27.52 58.22 21.45
C SER A 433 -28.60 57.13 21.55
N ALA A 434 -28.22 55.85 21.45
CA ALA A 434 -29.14 54.72 21.54
C ALA A 434 -29.77 54.56 22.94
N LEU A 435 -29.03 54.88 24.00
CA LEU A 435 -29.55 54.90 25.37
C LEU A 435 -30.60 56.02 25.54
N GLN A 436 -30.30 57.22 25.03
CA GLN A 436 -31.22 58.36 25.08
C GLN A 436 -32.51 58.13 24.27
N GLU A 437 -32.41 57.51 23.09
CA GLU A 437 -33.57 57.12 22.27
C GLU A 437 -34.51 56.13 22.98
N LYS A 438 -33.96 55.30 23.88
CA LYS A 438 -34.72 54.37 24.72
C LYS A 438 -35.27 55.01 26.01
N GLY A 439 -35.14 56.33 26.17
CA GLY A 439 -35.65 57.08 27.31
C GLY A 439 -34.82 56.97 28.58
N ILE A 440 -33.54 56.57 28.46
CA ILE A 440 -32.60 56.52 29.58
C ILE A 440 -31.89 57.87 29.70
N GLU A 441 -31.89 58.45 30.89
CA GLU A 441 -31.09 59.65 31.15
C GLU A 441 -29.65 59.24 31.43
N CYS A 442 -28.75 59.60 30.52
CA CYS A 442 -27.33 59.26 30.61
C CYS A 442 -26.43 60.36 30.05
N ALA A 443 -25.23 60.49 30.62
CA ALA A 443 -24.23 61.47 30.23
C ALA A 443 -22.81 60.90 30.38
N PHE A 444 -21.85 61.50 29.68
CA PHE A 444 -20.44 61.31 29.99
C PHE A 444 -20.10 61.98 31.32
N PRO A 445 -19.29 61.35 32.20
CA PRO A 445 -18.82 62.02 33.40
C PRO A 445 -17.93 63.21 33.06
N ALA A 446 -18.00 64.25 33.89
CA ALA A 446 -17.39 65.56 33.64
C ALA A 446 -15.84 65.55 33.52
N ASP A 447 -15.19 64.43 33.88
CA ASP A 447 -13.72 64.27 33.85
C ASP A 447 -13.20 63.47 32.62
N ASP A 448 -14.07 63.00 31.72
CA ASP A 448 -13.69 62.12 30.58
C ASP A 448 -13.46 62.87 29.24
N ASP A 449 -13.46 64.21 29.24
CA ASP A 449 -13.54 65.03 28.00
C ASP A 449 -12.19 65.21 27.25
N ASP A 450 -11.06 64.73 27.76
CA ASP A 450 -9.72 64.98 27.18
C ASP A 450 -8.78 63.75 27.09
N GLY A 451 -9.34 62.53 27.08
CA GLY A 451 -8.57 61.29 26.90
C GLY A 451 -8.26 60.97 25.43
N PRO A 452 -7.03 60.53 25.07
CA PRO A 452 -6.68 60.14 23.69
C PRO A 452 -7.58 59.01 23.17
N ALA A 453 -7.78 58.98 21.85
CA ALA A 453 -8.56 57.94 21.17
C ALA A 453 -8.00 56.53 21.50
N GLY A 454 -8.71 55.78 22.34
CA GLY A 454 -8.30 54.46 22.82
C GLY A 454 -8.38 54.26 24.34
N CYS A 455 -8.62 55.32 25.12
CA CYS A 455 -8.85 55.22 26.57
C CYS A 455 -10.23 54.63 26.92
N GLU A 456 -10.31 54.01 28.10
CA GLU A 456 -11.56 53.53 28.70
C GLU A 456 -12.53 54.71 28.84
N ARG A 457 -13.68 54.66 28.15
CA ARG A 457 -14.72 55.68 28.24
C ARG A 457 -15.85 55.18 29.12
N SER A 458 -16.46 56.07 29.88
CA SER A 458 -17.56 55.71 30.76
C SER A 458 -18.84 56.50 30.47
N ILE A 459 -19.99 55.85 30.58
CA ILE A 459 -21.31 56.49 30.48
C ILE A 459 -22.02 56.27 31.82
N LEU A 460 -22.40 57.36 32.47
CA LEU A 460 -23.17 57.35 33.71
C LEU A 460 -24.66 57.45 33.36
N ILE A 461 -25.46 56.55 33.93
CA ILE A 461 -26.92 56.51 33.79
C ILE A 461 -27.53 56.94 35.12
N THR A 462 -28.42 57.95 35.07
CA THR A 462 -29.03 58.58 36.25
C THR A 462 -30.51 58.22 36.45
N SER A 463 -31.19 57.70 35.41
CA SER A 463 -32.59 57.27 35.45
C SER A 463 -32.85 56.24 34.33
N PRO A 464 -33.61 55.13 34.55
CA PRO A 464 -34.49 54.82 35.70
C PRO A 464 -33.81 54.21 36.93
N GLY A 465 -32.52 53.90 36.86
CA GLY A 465 -31.69 53.43 37.98
C GLY A 465 -30.23 53.81 37.77
N GLU A 466 -29.45 53.95 38.84
CA GLU A 466 -28.02 54.28 38.72
C GLU A 466 -27.25 53.12 38.09
N ALA A 467 -26.56 53.39 36.99
CA ALA A 467 -25.71 52.41 36.31
C ALA A 467 -24.49 53.07 35.66
N LEU A 468 -23.43 52.29 35.49
CA LEU A 468 -22.19 52.73 34.85
C LEU A 468 -21.80 51.75 33.74
N VAL A 469 -21.65 52.24 32.51
CA VAL A 469 -21.14 51.46 31.38
C VAL A 469 -19.70 51.88 31.10
N LYS A 470 -18.74 50.98 31.30
CA LYS A 470 -17.33 51.20 30.98
C LYS A 470 -16.96 50.50 29.68
N MET A 471 -16.38 51.24 28.75
CA MET A 471 -16.04 50.79 27.41
C MET A 471 -14.54 50.90 27.19
N ALA A 472 -13.86 49.77 27.10
CA ALA A 472 -12.47 49.65 26.70
C ALA A 472 -12.37 48.99 25.30
N PRO A 473 -11.23 49.08 24.60
CA PRO A 473 -11.07 48.52 23.25
C PRO A 473 -11.43 47.03 23.12
N GLU A 474 -11.18 46.23 24.15
CA GLU A 474 -11.39 44.78 24.14
C GLU A 474 -12.55 44.29 25.04
N LYS A 475 -13.13 45.19 25.86
CA LYS A 475 -14.17 44.82 26.83
C LYS A 475 -15.12 45.98 27.10
N THR A 476 -16.42 45.68 27.21
CA THR A 476 -17.42 46.60 27.75
C THR A 476 -18.03 45.96 28.99
N VAL A 477 -18.08 46.70 30.09
CA VAL A 477 -18.57 46.23 31.40
C VAL A 477 -19.72 47.12 31.85
N ILE A 478 -20.84 46.51 32.18
CA ILE A 478 -22.03 47.19 32.71
C ILE A 478 -22.10 46.93 34.21
N TYR A 479 -22.12 47.99 35.01
CA TYR A 479 -22.36 47.94 36.44
C TYR A 479 -23.77 48.48 36.69
N CYS A 480 -24.72 47.61 37.03
CA CYS A 480 -26.10 47.97 37.30
C CYS A 480 -26.71 46.95 38.28
N ASP A 481 -27.36 47.44 39.33
CA ASP A 481 -28.01 46.58 40.33
C ASP A 481 -29.46 46.23 39.96
N ASP A 482 -30.06 46.99 39.05
CA ASP A 482 -31.44 46.80 38.61
C ASP A 482 -31.53 45.96 37.32
N GLU A 483 -32.25 44.83 37.40
CA GLU A 483 -32.38 43.89 36.28
C GLU A 483 -33.15 44.51 35.10
N SER A 484 -34.11 45.39 35.37
CA SER A 484 -34.92 46.03 34.32
C SER A 484 -34.11 47.05 33.52
N THR A 485 -33.28 47.84 34.20
CA THR A 485 -32.33 48.80 33.64
C THR A 485 -31.23 48.07 32.88
N THR A 486 -30.72 46.96 33.42
CA THR A 486 -29.72 46.10 32.74
C THR A 486 -30.23 45.59 31.39
N ARG A 487 -31.50 45.16 31.30
CA ARG A 487 -32.11 44.72 30.02
C ARG A 487 -32.21 45.85 29.00
N LEU A 488 -32.59 47.06 29.43
CA LEU A 488 -32.66 48.22 28.54
C LEU A 488 -31.28 48.65 28.03
N ILE A 489 -30.26 48.61 28.89
CA ILE A 489 -28.86 48.88 28.52
C ILE A 489 -28.36 47.81 27.53
N TYR A 490 -28.67 46.54 27.78
CA TYR A 490 -28.33 45.44 26.88
C TYR A 490 -29.00 45.58 25.51
N ASP A 491 -30.26 45.98 25.46
CA ASP A 491 -30.98 46.22 24.20
C ASP A 491 -30.38 47.41 23.43
N ALA A 492 -29.95 48.47 24.12
CA ALA A 492 -29.26 49.60 23.51
C ALA A 492 -27.90 49.16 22.93
N LEU A 493 -27.11 48.43 23.70
CA LEU A 493 -25.84 47.85 23.22
C LEU A 493 -26.05 46.94 22.02
N SER A 494 -27.08 46.09 22.04
CA SER A 494 -27.41 45.16 20.96
C SER A 494 -27.80 45.87 19.66
N SER A 495 -28.37 47.09 19.74
CA SER A 495 -28.70 47.90 18.56
C SER A 495 -27.47 48.60 17.93
N VAL A 496 -26.42 48.84 18.70
CA VAL A 496 -25.21 49.55 18.25
C VAL A 496 -24.11 48.56 17.82
N CYS A 497 -24.09 47.38 18.41
CA CYS A 497 -23.11 46.35 18.09
C CYS A 497 -23.56 45.47 16.91
N ASN A 498 -22.64 45.21 15.98
CA ASN A 498 -22.90 44.22 14.93
C ASN A 498 -22.88 42.81 15.54
N GLY A 499 -23.93 42.03 15.29
CA GLY A 499 -24.09 40.66 15.79
C GLY A 499 -23.84 39.57 14.74
N ILE A 500 -23.24 38.46 15.17
CA ILE A 500 -23.00 37.21 14.43
C ILE A 500 -23.83 36.06 15.01
#